data_AF-A0A2G6FJL3-F1
#
_entry.id   AF-A0A2G6FJL3-F1
#
_cell.length_a   1.000
_cell.length_b   1.000
_cell.length_c   1.000
_cell.angle_alpha   90.00
_cell.angle_beta   90.00
_cell.angle_gamma   90.00
#
_symmetry.space_group_name_H-M   'P 1'
#
loop_
_entity.id
_entity.type
_entity.pdbx_description
1 polymer ?
#
loop_
_entity_poly.entity_id
_entity_poly.type
_entity_poly.pdbx_seq_one_letter_code
_entity_poly.pdbx_strand_id
1 'polypeptide(L)'
;MSDTKDISYIIAHCKELNKEYGEIEEKIRAFDKHINKVLYGLYREFTDKNWLTLSKDEKYYLLLISTFDEPQYREIYFDRRISDVFCTFVHANPNINMEINQFSNVKEEDYESNKVIIDKEQLERIKQGNTLKLIE
;
A
#
# COMPACT_ATOMS: atom_id res chain seq x y z
N MET A 1 -27.02 -40.53 25.04
CA MET A 1 -25.99 -39.88 25.89
C MET A 1 -24.62 -39.71 25.20
N SER A 2 -24.43 -40.14 23.94
CA SER A 2 -23.23 -39.83 23.13
C SER A 2 -23.33 -38.45 22.47
N ASP A 3 -24.48 -38.12 21.87
CA ASP A 3 -24.60 -36.99 20.95
C ASP A 3 -24.37 -35.63 21.61
N THR A 4 -24.66 -35.51 22.91
CA THR A 4 -24.44 -34.28 23.69
C THR A 4 -22.96 -34.04 24.02
N LYS A 5 -22.17 -35.11 24.15
CA LYS A 5 -20.70 -35.02 24.32
C LYS A 5 -20.04 -34.62 22.99
N ASP A 6 -20.54 -35.15 21.88
CA ASP A 6 -20.05 -34.83 20.54
C ASP A 6 -20.33 -33.35 20.16
N ILE A 7 -21.53 -32.85 20.46
CA ILE A 7 -21.88 -31.43 20.26
C ILE A 7 -21.04 -30.51 21.16
N SER A 8 -20.80 -30.91 22.43
CA SER A 8 -19.99 -30.11 23.36
C SER A 8 -18.54 -30.02 22.91
N TYR A 9 -17.98 -31.11 22.36
CA TYR A 9 -16.65 -31.13 21.76
C TYR A 9 -16.56 -30.22 20.53
N ILE A 10 -17.53 -30.29 19.62
CA ILE A 10 -17.59 -29.41 18.43
C ILE A 10 -17.64 -27.93 18.85
N ILE A 11 -18.48 -27.57 19.82
CA ILE A 11 -18.57 -26.19 20.30
C ILE A 11 -17.25 -25.71 20.91
N ALA A 12 -16.56 -26.55 21.67
CA ALA A 12 -15.25 -26.20 22.24
C ALA A 12 -14.22 -25.95 21.13
N HIS A 13 -14.17 -26.84 20.13
CA HIS A 13 -13.23 -26.72 19.02
C HIS A 13 -13.51 -25.49 18.12
N CYS A 14 -14.77 -25.17 17.84
CA CYS A 14 -15.13 -23.94 17.12
C CYS A 14 -14.69 -22.67 17.87
N LYS A 15 -14.73 -22.66 19.21
CA LYS A 15 -14.24 -21.52 20.01
C LYS A 15 -12.73 -21.35 19.91
N GLU A 16 -11.98 -22.45 19.88
CA GLU A 16 -10.52 -22.43 19.70
C GLU A 16 -10.15 -21.89 18.31
N LEU A 17 -10.78 -22.40 17.24
CA LEU A 17 -10.58 -21.91 15.88
C LEU A 17 -10.91 -20.41 15.75
N ASN A 18 -11.99 -19.94 16.37
CA ASN A 18 -12.33 -18.52 16.38
C ASN A 18 -11.27 -17.67 17.10
N LYS A 19 -10.66 -18.20 18.17
CA LYS A 19 -9.58 -17.52 18.88
C LYS A 19 -8.33 -17.42 18.00
N GLU A 20 -7.91 -18.54 17.39
CA GLU A 20 -6.77 -18.57 16.47
C GLU A 20 -6.98 -17.62 15.28
N TYR A 21 -8.20 -17.58 14.74
CA TYR A 21 -8.56 -16.63 13.69
C TYR A 21 -8.34 -15.17 14.12
N GLY A 22 -8.81 -14.81 15.33
CA GLY A 22 -8.59 -13.47 15.88
C GLY A 22 -7.10 -13.12 16.03
N GLU A 23 -6.27 -14.06 16.48
CA GLU A 23 -4.82 -13.85 16.59
C GLU A 23 -4.14 -13.66 15.22
N ILE A 24 -4.64 -14.32 14.17
CA ILE A 24 -4.15 -14.15 12.80
C ILE A 24 -4.57 -12.78 12.26
N GLU A 25 -5.81 -12.35 12.49
CA GLU A 25 -6.28 -11.01 12.09
C GLU A 25 -5.44 -9.90 12.71
N GLU A 26 -5.08 -10.01 13.99
CA GLU A 26 -4.23 -9.02 14.66
C GLU A 26 -2.83 -8.94 14.02
N LYS A 27 -2.24 -10.09 13.66
CA LYS A 27 -0.95 -10.13 12.95
C LYS A 27 -1.03 -9.50 11.56
N ILE A 28 -2.10 -9.75 10.82
CA ILE A 28 -2.32 -9.14 9.50
C ILE A 28 -2.43 -7.61 9.64
N ARG A 29 -3.22 -7.11 10.59
CA ARG A 29 -3.34 -5.67 10.85
C ARG A 29 -2.00 -5.03 11.22
N ALA A 30 -1.18 -5.70 12.02
CA ALA A 30 0.16 -5.23 12.36
C ALA A 30 1.07 -5.16 11.14
N PHE A 31 0.96 -6.14 10.23
CA PHE A 31 1.72 -6.19 8.98
C PHE A 31 1.26 -5.11 7.98
N ASP A 32 -0.06 -4.89 7.81
CA ASP A 32 -0.62 -3.81 7.00
C ASP A 32 -0.13 -2.44 7.50
N LYS A 33 -0.09 -2.24 8.82
CA LYS A 33 0.48 -1.02 9.42
C LYS A 33 1.97 -0.85 9.07
N HIS A 34 2.73 -1.94 9.04
CA HIS A 34 4.13 -1.90 8.62
C HIS A 34 4.28 -1.58 7.13
N ILE A 35 3.45 -2.17 6.27
CA ILE A 35 3.40 -1.84 4.83
C ILE A 35 3.14 -0.33 4.65
N ASN A 36 2.13 0.22 5.33
CA ASN A 36 1.80 1.65 5.22
C ASN A 36 2.96 2.54 5.66
N LYS A 37 3.69 2.16 6.71
CA LYS A 37 4.89 2.89 7.15
C LYS A 37 5.98 2.92 6.06
N VAL A 38 6.25 1.79 5.42
CA VAL A 38 7.23 1.70 4.32
C VAL A 38 6.78 2.54 3.12
N LEU A 39 5.51 2.43 2.74
CA LEU A 39 4.92 3.20 1.65
C LEU A 39 4.95 4.70 1.93
N TYR A 40 4.73 5.12 3.18
CA TYR A 40 4.88 6.51 3.59
C TYR A 40 6.32 7.02 3.40
N GLY A 41 7.33 6.21 3.71
CA GLY A 41 8.74 6.57 3.45
C GLY A 41 9.00 6.84 1.96
N LEU A 42 8.52 5.94 1.09
CA LEU A 42 8.61 6.11 -0.37
C LEU A 42 7.83 7.33 -0.87
N TYR A 43 6.65 7.56 -0.29
CA TYR A 43 5.82 8.73 -0.57
C TYR A 43 6.56 10.02 -0.27
N ARG A 44 7.15 10.13 0.94
CA ARG A 44 7.90 11.31 1.37
C ARG A 44 9.09 11.58 0.47
N GLU A 45 9.87 10.55 0.15
CA GLU A 45 10.98 10.66 -0.79
C GLU A 45 10.49 11.17 -2.17
N PHE A 46 9.41 10.58 -2.69
CA PHE A 46 8.82 10.99 -3.96
C PHE A 46 8.40 12.46 -3.94
N THR A 47 7.64 12.88 -2.92
CA THR A 47 7.15 14.26 -2.81
C THR A 47 8.31 15.23 -2.65
N ASP A 48 9.27 14.94 -1.78
CA ASP A 48 10.38 15.87 -1.49
C ASP A 48 11.27 16.08 -2.72
N LYS A 49 11.45 15.06 -3.56
CA LYS A 49 12.24 15.14 -4.79
C LYS A 49 11.46 15.76 -5.95
N ASN A 50 10.19 15.41 -6.13
CA ASN A 50 9.48 15.65 -7.38
C ASN A 50 8.45 16.79 -7.32
N TRP A 51 8.06 17.30 -6.15
CA TRP A 51 6.88 18.18 -6.01
C TRP A 51 6.84 19.36 -6.97
N LEU A 52 7.98 20.00 -7.19
CA LEU A 52 8.11 21.20 -8.02
C LEU A 52 8.58 20.90 -9.46
N THR A 53 8.83 19.63 -9.79
CA THR A 53 9.47 19.21 -11.04
C THR A 53 8.64 18.21 -11.84
N LEU A 54 7.42 17.84 -11.41
CA LEU A 54 6.59 16.89 -12.15
C LEU A 54 6.30 17.36 -13.58
N SER A 55 6.38 16.43 -14.52
CA SER A 55 6.13 16.67 -15.94
C SER A 55 5.08 15.71 -16.49
N LYS A 56 4.26 16.19 -17.43
CA LYS A 56 3.31 15.34 -18.15
C LYS A 56 3.99 14.35 -19.11
N ASP A 57 5.21 14.66 -19.53
CA ASP A 57 5.99 13.84 -20.45
C ASP A 57 6.75 12.71 -19.73
N GLU A 58 6.77 12.75 -18.40
CA GLU A 58 7.42 11.73 -17.56
C GLU A 58 6.46 10.61 -17.19
N LYS A 59 7.03 9.40 -17.09
CA LYS A 59 6.32 8.22 -16.59
C LYS A 59 6.54 8.08 -15.09
N TYR A 60 5.45 7.95 -14.35
CA TYR A 60 5.44 7.60 -12.94
C TYR A 60 4.76 6.25 -12.76
N TYR A 61 4.85 5.69 -11.54
CA TYR A 61 4.31 4.37 -11.27
C TYR A 61 3.50 4.37 -9.99
N LEU A 62 2.33 3.75 -10.03
CA LEU A 62 1.61 3.38 -8.84
C LEU A 62 2.12 2.02 -8.36
N LEU A 63 2.69 2.00 -7.17
CA LEU A 63 2.99 0.79 -6.42
C LEU A 63 1.79 0.45 -5.54
N LEU A 64 1.30 -0.78 -5.66
CA LEU A 64 0.28 -1.37 -4.77
C LEU A 64 0.93 -2.55 -4.04
N ILE A 65 0.84 -2.57 -2.72
CA ILE A 65 1.30 -3.68 -1.89
C ILE A 65 0.11 -4.17 -1.07
N SER A 66 -0.08 -5.48 -0.99
CA SER A 66 -1.05 -6.09 -0.09
C SER A 66 -0.37 -7.20 0.70
N THR A 67 -0.99 -7.59 1.81
CA THR A 67 -0.51 -8.72 2.63
C THR A 67 -0.67 -10.07 1.93
N PHE A 68 -1.54 -10.16 0.92
CA PHE A 68 -1.93 -11.43 0.29
C PHE A 68 -1.45 -11.59 -1.15
N ASP A 69 -1.06 -10.50 -1.80
CA ASP A 69 -0.72 -10.47 -3.22
C ASP A 69 0.73 -10.01 -3.44
N GLU A 70 1.30 -10.42 -4.57
CA GLU A 70 2.57 -9.88 -5.02
C GLU A 70 2.45 -8.37 -5.33
N PRO A 71 3.50 -7.57 -5.05
CA PRO A 71 3.50 -6.15 -5.38
C PRO A 71 3.17 -5.89 -6.84
N GLN A 72 2.21 -4.99 -7.08
CA GLN A 72 1.77 -4.61 -8.41
C GLN A 72 2.27 -3.21 -8.76
N TYR A 73 2.64 -3.03 -10.03
CA TYR A 73 3.11 -1.75 -10.56
C TYR A 73 2.25 -1.35 -11.76
N ARG A 74 1.79 -0.10 -11.78
CA ARG A 74 0.99 0.43 -12.90
C ARG A 74 1.59 1.75 -13.38
N GLU A 75 1.82 1.86 -14.69
CA GLU A 75 2.22 3.13 -15.29
C GLU A 75 1.10 4.16 -15.18
N ILE A 76 1.47 5.35 -14.72
CA ILE A 76 0.58 6.50 -14.55
C ILE A 76 1.27 7.77 -15.08
N TYR A 77 0.47 8.73 -15.51
CA TYR A 77 0.94 10.03 -15.98
C TYR A 77 0.41 11.13 -15.08
N PHE A 78 1.21 12.16 -14.94
CA PHE A 78 0.79 13.39 -14.29
C PHE A 78 -0.18 14.16 -15.21
N ASP A 79 -1.40 14.43 -14.75
CA ASP A 79 -2.47 14.96 -15.60
C ASP A 79 -2.67 16.48 -15.50
N ARG A 80 -2.57 17.09 -14.30
CA ARG A 80 -2.98 18.49 -14.06
C ARG A 80 -1.98 19.28 -13.24
N ARG A 81 -2.00 20.62 -13.35
CA ARG A 81 -1.12 21.54 -12.58
C ARG A 81 -1.06 21.16 -11.10
N ILE A 82 0.16 21.04 -10.60
CA ILE A 82 0.49 21.02 -9.18
C ILE A 82 -0.13 22.27 -8.54
N SER A 83 -0.86 22.06 -7.45
CA SER A 83 -1.17 23.12 -6.49
C SER A 83 -0.16 23.06 -5.35
N ASP A 84 -0.15 24.06 -4.47
CA ASP A 84 0.71 24.07 -3.30
C ASP A 84 0.49 22.84 -2.38
N VAL A 85 -0.67 22.18 -2.48
CA VAL A 85 -1.13 21.14 -1.54
C VAL A 85 -1.29 19.75 -2.18
N PHE A 86 -1.65 19.67 -3.46
CA PHE A 86 -1.88 18.37 -4.12
C PHE A 86 -1.55 18.37 -5.62
N CYS A 87 -1.32 17.16 -6.15
CA CYS A 87 -1.19 16.85 -7.57
C CYS A 87 -2.03 15.61 -7.95
N THR A 88 -2.42 15.51 -9.23
CA THR A 88 -3.32 14.47 -9.74
C THR A 88 -2.64 13.66 -10.85
N PHE A 89 -2.80 12.34 -10.77
CA PHE A 89 -2.29 11.36 -11.73
C PHE A 89 -3.43 10.54 -12.33
N VAL A 90 -3.24 10.13 -13.58
CA VAL A 90 -4.17 9.27 -14.32
C VAL A 90 -3.46 8.03 -14.84
N HIS A 91 -4.22 6.96 -15.10
CA HIS A 91 -3.66 5.74 -15.64
C HIS A 91 -3.11 5.91 -17.06
N ALA A 92 -2.02 5.21 -17.37
CA ALA A 92 -1.38 5.29 -18.69
C ALA A 92 -2.20 4.64 -19.81
N ASN A 93 -2.83 3.51 -19.53
CA ASN A 93 -3.81 2.89 -20.43
C ASN A 93 -5.12 3.71 -20.42
N PRO A 94 -5.54 4.28 -21.56
CA PRO A 94 -6.73 5.13 -21.65
C PRO A 94 -8.05 4.39 -21.37
N ASN A 95 -8.05 3.05 -21.36
CA ASN A 95 -9.23 2.25 -21.06
C ASN A 95 -9.45 2.01 -19.56
N ILE A 96 -8.52 2.44 -18.70
CA ILE A 96 -8.62 2.30 -17.25
C ILE A 96 -8.96 3.65 -16.66
N ASN A 97 -10.19 3.80 -16.16
CA ASN A 97 -10.60 5.01 -15.46
C ASN A 97 -10.10 4.96 -14.00
N MET A 98 -8.93 5.54 -13.76
CA MET A 98 -8.33 5.62 -12.42
C MET A 98 -7.65 6.98 -12.27
N GLU A 99 -8.08 7.73 -11.25
CA GLU A 99 -7.48 8.99 -10.82
C GLU A 99 -6.89 8.81 -9.43
N ILE A 100 -5.68 9.31 -9.21
CA ILE A 100 -4.97 9.22 -7.94
C ILE A 100 -4.47 10.60 -7.58
N ASN A 101 -4.73 11.01 -6.33
CA ASN A 101 -4.27 12.28 -5.80
C ASN A 101 -3.12 12.04 -4.82
N GLN A 102 -2.06 12.83 -4.95
CA GLN A 102 -0.96 12.90 -3.97
C GLN A 102 -0.93 14.28 -3.34
N PHE A 103 -0.61 14.35 -2.05
CA PHE A 103 -0.60 15.57 -1.27
C PHE A 103 0.85 15.90 -0.83
N SER A 104 1.17 17.15 -0.45
CA SER A 104 2.53 17.49 0.02
C SER A 104 2.69 17.37 1.54
N ASN A 105 1.58 17.43 2.26
CA ASN A 105 1.54 17.69 3.71
C ASN A 105 0.94 16.54 4.54
N VAL A 106 0.93 15.32 3.99
CA VAL A 106 0.48 14.12 4.73
C VAL A 106 1.57 13.72 5.73
N LYS A 107 1.17 13.42 6.97
CA LYS A 107 2.03 12.89 8.03
C LYS A 107 1.97 11.37 8.07
N GLU A 108 2.92 10.74 8.74
CA GLU A 108 2.99 9.27 8.85
C GLU A 108 1.72 8.70 9.48
N GLU A 109 1.22 9.35 10.54
CA GLU A 109 0.01 8.95 11.25
C GLU A 109 -1.27 9.10 10.42
N ASP A 110 -1.25 9.96 9.41
CA ASP A 110 -2.38 10.20 8.51
C ASP A 110 -2.31 9.29 7.26
N TYR A 111 -1.18 8.60 7.03
CA TYR A 111 -0.93 7.80 5.84
C TYR A 111 -1.49 6.37 5.99
N GLU A 112 -2.77 6.22 5.67
CA GLU A 112 -3.47 4.94 5.66
C GLU A 112 -3.77 4.48 4.23
N SER A 113 -2.72 4.10 3.51
CA SER A 113 -2.83 3.69 2.10
C SER A 113 -1.83 2.61 1.75
N ASN A 114 -2.34 1.50 1.23
CA ASN A 114 -1.54 0.37 0.73
C ASN A 114 -0.98 0.59 -0.69
N LYS A 115 -1.03 1.84 -1.16
CA LYS A 115 -0.53 2.27 -2.46
C LYS A 115 0.22 3.59 -2.35
N VAL A 116 1.19 3.80 -3.25
CA VAL A 116 2.00 5.02 -3.34
C VAL A 116 2.45 5.26 -4.78
N ILE A 117 2.59 6.52 -5.16
CA ILE A 117 3.23 6.90 -6.44
C ILE A 117 4.73 6.99 -6.22
N ILE A 118 5.48 6.36 -7.11
CA ILE A 118 6.94 6.34 -7.12
C ILE A 118 7.47 6.79 -8.48
N ASP A 119 8.69 7.33 -8.46
CA ASP A 119 9.42 7.63 -9.69
C ASP A 119 10.12 6.37 -10.26
N LYS A 120 10.71 6.52 -11.44
CA LYS A 120 11.42 5.43 -12.13
C LYS A 120 12.62 4.91 -11.33
N GLU A 121 13.36 5.80 -10.65
CA GLU A 121 14.54 5.39 -9.89
C GLU A 121 14.14 4.55 -8.67
N GLN A 122 13.11 4.99 -7.94
CA GLN A 122 12.52 4.24 -6.84
C GLN A 122 12.05 2.86 -7.30
N LEU A 123 11.36 2.78 -8.44
CA LEU A 123 10.91 1.50 -9.01
C LEU A 123 12.08 0.55 -9.30
N GLU A 124 13.12 1.03 -9.98
CA GLU A 124 14.26 0.19 -10.34
C GLU A 124 15.02 -0.30 -9.10
N ARG A 125 15.14 0.52 -8.05
CA ARG A 125 15.71 0.06 -6.77
C ARG A 125 14.86 -1.03 -6.12
N ILE A 126 13.54 -0.91 -6.12
CA ILE A 126 12.63 -1.92 -5.57
C ILE A 126 12.75 -3.24 -6.35
N LYS A 127 12.77 -3.18 -7.69
CA LYS A 127 12.94 -4.37 -8.54
C LYS A 127 14.27 -5.10 -8.34
N GLN A 128 15.32 -4.36 -8.00
CA GLN A 128 16.64 -4.94 -7.73
C GLN A 128 16.75 -5.61 -6.34
N GLY A 129 15.65 -5.67 -5.57
CA GLY A 129 15.67 -6.23 -4.23
C GLY A 129 16.33 -5.32 -3.19
N ASN A 130 16.59 -4.05 -3.54
CA ASN A 130 17.06 -3.04 -2.57
C ASN A 130 15.95 -2.52 -1.64
N THR A 131 14.81 -3.21 -1.59
CA THR A 131 13.72 -2.96 -0.64
C THR A 131 14.16 -3.08 0.82
N LEU A 132 15.27 -3.78 1.08
CA LEU A 132 15.75 -4.19 2.41
C LEU A 132 16.56 -3.14 3.20
N LYS A 133 16.70 -1.89 2.72
CA LYS A 133 17.34 -0.80 3.49
C LYS A 133 16.36 0.26 4.03
N LEU A 134 15.06 0.01 3.95
CA LEU A 134 14.00 0.91 4.45
C LEU A 134 13.39 0.44 5.79
N ILE A 135 14.00 -0.57 6.46
CA ILE A 135 13.46 -1.24 7.66
C ILE A 135 14.45 -1.20 8.86
N GLU A 136 15.37 -0.22 8.91
CA GLU A 136 16.13 0.07 10.14
C GLU A 136 15.69 1.39 10.77
#